data_AF-A0A0W0SAL8-F1
#
_entry.id   AF-A0A0W0SAL8-F1
#
_cell.length_a   1.000
_cell.length_b   1.000
_cell.length_c   1.000
_cell.angle_alpha   90.00
_cell.angle_beta   90.00
_cell.angle_gamma   90.00
#
_symmetry.space_group_name_H-M   'P 1'
#
loop_
_entity.id
_entity.type
_entity.pdbx_description
1 polymer ?
#
loop_
_entity_poly.entity_id
_entity_poly.type
_entity_poly.pdbx_seq_one_letter_code
_entity_poly.pdbx_strand_id
1 'polypeptide(L)'
;MIISTIYFPRFFQTPSEKAIRQKLIAKETLNWDTNKYQALLQLKKHISKMTASLHELKAVVENLDTTSLETLIADVLDKTLSDEHYNPASAFKPLTNLFARLNSDLEEDKKASQCFGGINMLANSIIATAGGLGVVLFGLSVFTAPLGTALLGLGMMLVSTLVFAITAYSLYVDGRFMADKQLQEIKAGINFLCSYPHVDSLDAEFEDHDHRIFCEFKC
;
A
#
# COMPACT_ATOMS: atom_id res chain seq x y z
N MET A 1 -6.12 -6.25 28.61
CA MET A 1 -6.37 -5.03 27.82
C MET A 1 -5.98 -5.37 26.39
N ILE A 2 -6.95 -5.64 25.51
CA ILE A 2 -6.67 -5.91 24.09
C ILE A 2 -6.39 -4.55 23.46
N ILE A 3 -5.12 -4.19 23.33
CA ILE A 3 -4.72 -2.98 22.61
C ILE A 3 -4.75 -3.38 21.13
N SER A 4 -5.82 -3.01 20.41
CA SER A 4 -5.89 -3.21 18.97
C SER A 4 -4.97 -2.20 18.30
N THR A 5 -4.04 -2.65 17.46
CA THR A 5 -3.26 -1.72 16.64
C THR A 5 -4.13 -1.24 15.48
N ILE A 6 -4.18 0.09 15.34
CA ILE A 6 -4.91 0.75 14.27
C ILE A 6 -3.90 1.37 13.31
N TYR A 7 -4.02 1.04 12.02
CA TYR A 7 -3.18 1.57 10.96
C TYR A 7 -3.89 2.71 10.26
N PHE A 8 -3.13 3.71 9.80
CA PHE A 8 -3.67 4.82 9.03
C PHE A 8 -3.15 4.77 7.60
N PRO A 9 -4.01 5.07 6.60
CA PRO A 9 -3.56 5.13 5.23
C PRO A 9 -2.61 6.30 5.04
N ARG A 10 -1.67 6.15 4.11
CA ARG A 10 -0.80 7.24 3.71
C ARG A 10 -1.59 8.27 2.90
N PHE A 11 -1.78 9.45 3.47
CA PHE A 11 -2.51 10.54 2.83
C PHE A 11 -1.67 11.37 1.84
N PHE A 12 -0.34 11.35 1.98
CA PHE A 12 0.56 12.23 1.22
C PHE A 12 1.50 11.46 0.28
N GLN A 13 1.72 12.03 -0.90
CA GLN A 13 2.66 11.51 -1.89
C GLN A 13 4.11 11.70 -1.43
N THR A 14 4.97 10.70 -1.70
CA THR A 14 6.41 10.79 -1.43
C THR A 14 7.12 11.68 -2.44
N PRO A 15 8.33 12.17 -2.13
CA PRO A 15 9.17 12.89 -3.09
C PRO A 15 9.35 12.13 -4.41
N SER A 16 9.59 10.82 -4.34
CA SER A 16 9.70 9.91 -5.48
C SER A 16 8.46 9.92 -6.39
N GLU A 17 7.26 9.85 -5.81
CA GLU A 17 6.01 9.90 -6.59
C GLU A 17 5.76 11.28 -7.20
N LYS A 18 6.13 12.35 -6.48
CA LYS A 18 6.05 13.72 -6.99
C LYS A 18 7.00 13.92 -8.17
N ALA A 19 8.23 13.41 -8.09
CA ALA A 19 9.22 13.48 -9.17
C ALA A 19 8.72 12.78 -10.45
N ILE A 20 8.20 11.55 -10.35
CA ILE A 20 7.62 10.85 -11.52
C ILE A 20 6.42 11.62 -12.08
N ARG A 21 5.55 12.14 -11.21
CA ARG A 21 4.38 12.93 -11.65
C ARG A 21 4.81 14.19 -12.41
N GLN A 22 5.85 14.89 -11.93
CA GLN A 22 6.40 16.06 -12.61
C GLN A 22 7.00 15.70 -13.97
N LYS A 23 7.72 14.57 -14.06
CA LYS A 23 8.23 14.07 -15.35
C LYS A 23 7.08 13.74 -16.32
N LEU A 24 6.03 13.05 -15.87
CA LEU A 24 4.87 12.68 -16.69
C LEU A 24 4.14 13.88 -17.33
N ILE A 25 4.09 15.03 -16.65
CA ILE A 25 3.44 16.23 -17.17
C ILE A 25 4.39 17.17 -17.92
N ALA A 26 5.69 16.84 -17.99
CA ALA A 26 6.66 17.66 -18.69
C ALA A 26 6.39 17.64 -20.20
N LYS A 27 6.49 18.80 -20.85
CA LYS A 27 6.22 18.95 -22.29
C LYS A 27 7.07 18.02 -23.14
N GLU A 28 8.31 17.78 -22.73
CA GLU A 28 9.22 16.83 -23.39
C GLU A 28 8.66 15.40 -23.34
N THR A 29 8.23 14.95 -22.17
CA THR A 29 7.71 13.60 -21.93
C THR A 29 6.35 13.36 -22.60
N LEU A 30 5.51 14.39 -22.70
CA LEU A 30 4.24 14.31 -23.44
C LEU A 30 4.44 14.08 -24.95
N ASN A 31 5.62 14.38 -25.49
CA ASN A 31 5.96 14.14 -26.89
C ASN A 31 6.74 12.82 -27.09
N TRP A 32 6.92 12.01 -26.05
CA TRP A 32 7.59 10.71 -26.18
C TRP A 32 6.73 9.70 -26.94
N ASP A 33 7.38 8.65 -27.42
CA ASP A 33 6.70 7.47 -27.97
C ASP A 33 5.76 6.83 -26.92
N THR A 34 4.67 6.24 -27.41
CA THR A 34 3.63 5.61 -26.58
C THR A 34 4.23 4.58 -25.63
N ASN A 35 5.18 3.76 -26.08
CA ASN A 35 5.79 2.71 -25.26
C ASN A 35 6.66 3.31 -24.14
N LYS A 36 7.44 4.36 -24.45
CA LYS A 36 8.28 5.06 -23.46
C LYS A 36 7.41 5.76 -22.41
N TYR A 37 6.28 6.33 -22.81
CA TYR A 37 5.32 6.95 -21.89
C TYR A 37 4.59 5.92 -21.02
N GLN A 38 4.16 4.79 -21.60
CA GLN A 38 3.55 3.68 -20.85
C GLN A 38 4.50 3.07 -19.83
N ALA A 39 5.77 2.87 -20.17
CA ALA A 39 6.79 2.40 -19.23
C ALA A 39 6.93 3.35 -18.02
N LEU A 40 6.86 4.67 -18.24
CA LEU A 40 6.89 5.66 -17.14
C LEU A 40 5.62 5.63 -16.27
N LEU A 41 4.45 5.36 -16.86
CA LEU A 41 3.20 5.14 -16.11
C LEU A 41 3.27 3.86 -15.27
N GLN A 42 3.81 2.78 -15.83
CA GLN A 42 4.02 1.53 -15.09
C GLN A 42 5.05 1.73 -13.97
N LEU A 43 6.12 2.49 -14.21
CA LEU A 43 7.08 2.87 -13.18
C LEU A 43 6.40 3.58 -12.02
N LYS A 44 5.55 4.57 -12.31
CA LYS A 44 4.73 5.27 -11.29
C LYS A 44 3.90 4.27 -10.47
N LYS A 45 3.21 3.33 -11.14
CA LYS A 45 2.38 2.32 -10.48
C LYS A 45 3.20 1.45 -9.52
N HIS A 46 4.36 0.95 -9.97
CA HIS A 46 5.25 0.10 -9.18
C HIS A 46 5.88 0.86 -7.99
N ILE A 47 6.38 2.07 -8.21
CA ILE A 47 6.94 2.91 -7.13
C ILE A 47 5.87 3.24 -6.09
N SER A 48 4.64 3.54 -6.51
CA SER A 48 3.55 3.85 -5.58
C SER A 48 3.17 2.65 -4.72
N LYS A 49 3.02 1.46 -5.32
CA LYS A 49 2.77 0.21 -4.60
C LYS A 49 3.90 -0.13 -3.64
N MET A 50 5.14 -0.13 -4.11
CA MET A 50 6.32 -0.40 -3.29
C MET A 50 6.42 0.54 -2.09
N THR A 51 6.20 1.84 -2.30
CA THR A 51 6.22 2.85 -1.22
C THR A 51 5.09 2.60 -0.21
N ALA A 52 3.88 2.28 -0.67
CA ALA A 52 2.76 1.95 0.20
C ALA A 52 3.06 0.69 1.03
N SER A 53 3.60 -0.36 0.41
CA SER A 53 3.99 -1.59 1.10
C SER A 53 5.08 -1.38 2.14
N LEU A 54 6.09 -0.55 1.86
CA LEU A 54 7.11 -0.19 2.85
C LEU A 54 6.51 0.56 4.04
N HIS A 55 5.62 1.51 3.78
CA HIS A 55 4.93 2.25 4.83
C HIS A 55 4.07 1.34 5.71
N GLU A 56 3.32 0.43 5.10
CA GLU A 56 2.49 -0.53 5.85
C GLU A 56 3.35 -1.51 6.65
N LEU A 57 4.44 -2.04 6.10
CA LEU A 57 5.37 -2.93 6.83
C LEU A 57 5.97 -2.24 8.05
N LYS A 58 6.39 -0.97 7.91
CA LYS A 58 6.87 -0.16 9.02
C LYS A 58 5.80 0.08 10.09
N ALA A 59 4.54 0.20 9.68
CA ALA A 59 3.43 0.36 10.61
C ALA A 59 3.12 -0.95 11.37
N VAL A 60 3.26 -2.10 10.71
CA VAL A 60 3.04 -3.42 11.32
C VAL A 60 4.19 -3.83 12.23
N VAL A 61 5.44 -3.53 11.85
CA VAL A 61 6.65 -3.90 12.58
C VAL A 61 7.40 -2.65 13.02
N GLU A 62 7.23 -2.28 14.29
CA GLU A 62 7.68 -1.01 14.87
C GLU A 62 9.19 -0.75 14.74
N ASN A 63 10.01 -1.81 14.78
CA ASN A 63 11.48 -1.71 14.74
C ASN A 63 12.08 -2.00 13.35
N LEU A 64 11.26 -2.10 12.30
CA LEU A 64 11.74 -2.43 10.97
C LEU A 64 12.46 -1.25 10.31
N ASP A 65 13.76 -1.37 10.08
CA ASP A 65 14.53 -0.35 9.34
C ASP A 65 14.27 -0.44 7.83
N THR A 66 13.31 0.34 7.38
CA THR A 66 12.99 0.56 5.96
C THR A 66 13.77 1.72 5.34
N THR A 67 14.42 2.55 6.15
CA THR A 67 15.01 3.85 5.75
C THR A 67 16.12 3.68 4.71
N SER A 68 16.97 2.69 4.92
CA SER A 68 18.10 2.39 4.03
C SER A 68 17.62 2.01 2.64
N LEU A 69 16.55 1.20 2.55
CA LEU A 69 15.96 0.76 1.29
C LEU A 69 15.19 1.91 0.62
N GLU A 70 14.39 2.67 1.36
CA GLU A 70 13.66 3.83 0.85
C GLU A 70 14.60 4.88 0.24
N THR A 71 15.71 5.17 0.92
CA THR A 71 16.70 6.15 0.46
C THR A 71 17.37 5.69 -0.83
N LEU A 72 17.76 4.40 -0.93
CA LEU A 72 18.36 3.87 -2.14
C LEU A 72 17.37 3.85 -3.31
N ILE A 73 16.11 3.47 -3.07
CA ILE A 73 15.05 3.53 -4.09
C ILE A 73 14.89 4.96 -4.62
N ALA A 74 14.85 5.95 -3.73
CA ALA A 74 14.70 7.36 -4.11
C ALA A 74 15.89 7.85 -4.94
N ASP A 75 17.12 7.51 -4.55
CA ASP A 75 18.34 7.87 -5.28
C ASP A 75 18.39 7.24 -6.69
N VAL A 76 18.08 5.95 -6.79
CA VAL A 76 18.05 5.22 -8.08
C VAL A 76 16.97 5.80 -8.98
N LEU A 77 15.79 6.10 -8.43
CA LEU A 77 14.70 6.69 -9.19
C LEU A 77 15.06 8.10 -9.69
N ASP A 78 15.64 8.95 -8.83
CA ASP A 78 16.03 10.31 -9.21
C ASP A 78 17.05 10.31 -10.35
N LYS A 79 18.07 9.44 -10.26
CA LYS A 79 19.05 9.22 -11.33
C LYS A 79 18.41 8.71 -12.61
N THR A 80 17.48 7.76 -12.51
CA THR A 80 16.75 7.19 -13.66
C THR A 80 15.87 8.22 -14.38
N LEU A 81 15.31 9.18 -13.65
CA LEU A 81 14.46 10.22 -14.24
C LEU A 81 15.24 11.43 -14.78
N SER A 82 16.42 11.70 -14.21
CA SER A 82 17.22 12.89 -14.50
C SER A 82 18.33 12.65 -15.54
N ASP A 83 18.90 11.45 -15.60
CA ASP A 83 19.96 11.08 -16.53
C ASP A 83 19.50 9.99 -17.50
N GLU A 84 19.44 10.32 -18.79
CA GLU A 84 19.02 9.38 -19.85
C GLU A 84 20.03 8.25 -20.09
N HIS A 85 21.30 8.40 -19.66
CA HIS A 85 22.34 7.39 -19.82
C HIS A 85 22.53 6.52 -18.56
N TYR A 86 21.80 6.81 -17.49
CA TYR A 86 21.88 6.02 -16.27
C TYR A 86 21.30 4.62 -16.50
N ASN A 87 22.06 3.58 -16.14
CA ASN A 87 21.61 2.20 -16.20
C ASN A 87 21.11 1.75 -14.80
N PRO A 88 19.79 1.65 -14.57
CA PRO A 88 19.25 1.25 -13.28
C PRO A 88 19.53 -0.21 -12.93
N ALA A 89 19.90 -1.07 -13.90
CA ALA A 89 20.31 -2.45 -13.62
C ALA A 89 21.55 -2.51 -12.72
N SER A 90 22.39 -1.46 -12.71
CA SER A 90 23.55 -1.37 -11.82
C SER A 90 23.16 -1.34 -10.33
N ALA A 91 21.95 -0.86 -10.02
CA ALA A 91 21.41 -0.80 -8.66
C ALA A 91 20.71 -2.09 -8.20
N PHE A 92 20.56 -3.08 -9.08
CA PHE A 92 19.85 -4.33 -8.77
C PHE A 92 20.43 -5.06 -7.56
N LYS A 93 21.76 -5.25 -7.54
CA LYS A 93 22.45 -5.95 -6.45
C LYS A 93 22.31 -5.22 -5.10
N PRO A 94 22.62 -3.91 -4.96
CA PRO A 94 22.45 -3.23 -3.68
C PRO A 94 20.98 -3.17 -3.22
N LEU A 95 20.01 -2.97 -4.13
CA LEU A 95 18.58 -3.01 -3.79
C LEU A 95 18.14 -4.39 -3.30
N THR A 96 18.54 -5.45 -4.01
CA THR A 96 18.17 -6.83 -3.64
C THR A 96 18.82 -7.25 -2.32
N ASN A 97 20.04 -6.80 -2.03
CA ASN A 97 20.70 -7.07 -0.76
C ASN A 97 20.01 -6.38 0.41
N LEU A 98 19.62 -5.11 0.26
CA LEU A 98 18.86 -4.39 1.29
C LEU A 98 17.46 -5.00 1.47
N PHE A 99 16.81 -5.41 0.38
CA PHE A 99 15.54 -6.11 0.46
C PHE A 99 15.67 -7.48 1.14
N ALA A 100 16.71 -8.25 0.85
CA ALA A 100 16.97 -9.53 1.51
C ALA A 100 17.24 -9.36 3.00
N ARG A 101 17.98 -8.31 3.39
CA ARG A 101 18.16 -7.94 4.80
C ARG A 101 16.82 -7.61 5.46
N LEU A 102 16.00 -6.75 4.84
CA LEU A 102 14.67 -6.41 5.33
C LEU A 102 13.79 -7.66 5.52
N ASN A 103 13.83 -8.59 4.55
CA ASN A 103 13.08 -9.85 4.64
C ASN A 103 13.59 -10.75 5.79
N SER A 104 14.91 -10.81 5.99
CA SER A 104 15.50 -11.56 7.11
C SER A 104 15.07 -10.98 8.46
N ASP A 105 15.16 -9.65 8.61
CA ASP A 105 14.75 -8.94 9.83
C ASP A 105 13.25 -9.18 10.11
N LEU A 106 12.42 -9.20 9.06
CA LEU A 106 11.00 -9.55 9.16
C LEU A 106 10.74 -11.00 9.57
N GLU A 107 11.52 -11.96 9.04
CA GLU A 107 11.36 -13.38 9.37
C GLU A 107 11.70 -13.68 10.84
N GLU A 108 12.71 -12.99 11.40
CA GLU A 108 13.06 -13.07 12.82
C GLU A 108 11.90 -12.61 13.71
N ASP A 109 11.21 -11.54 13.32
CA ASP A 109 10.05 -10.99 14.03
C ASP A 109 8.71 -11.70 13.68
N LYS A 110 8.68 -12.54 12.64
CA LYS A 110 7.45 -13.13 12.07
C LYS A 110 6.70 -14.04 13.02
N LYS A 111 7.40 -14.80 13.87
CA LYS A 111 6.73 -15.75 14.80
C LYS A 111 5.96 -15.05 15.91
N ALA A 112 6.49 -13.95 16.44
CA ALA A 112 5.78 -13.14 17.43
C ALA A 112 4.68 -12.32 16.74
N SER A 113 5.00 -11.67 15.62
CA SER A 113 4.07 -10.79 14.89
C SER A 113 2.90 -11.52 14.23
N GLN A 114 3.03 -12.77 13.79
CA GLN A 114 1.89 -13.55 13.28
C GLN A 114 0.86 -13.89 14.37
N CYS A 115 1.31 -14.22 15.58
CA CYS A 115 0.42 -14.50 16.70
C CYS A 115 -0.32 -13.24 17.15
N PHE A 116 0.39 -12.11 17.27
CA PHE A 116 -0.22 -10.81 17.58
C PHE A 116 -1.08 -10.28 16.41
N GLY A 117 -0.71 -10.55 15.17
CA GLY A 117 -1.46 -10.19 13.97
C GLY A 117 -2.82 -10.88 13.90
N GLY A 118 -2.91 -12.16 14.29
CA GLY A 118 -4.19 -12.87 14.43
C GLY A 118 -5.11 -12.25 15.47
N ILE A 119 -4.55 -11.86 16.62
CA ILE A 119 -5.30 -11.21 17.70
C ILE A 119 -5.76 -9.80 17.28
N ASN A 120 -4.90 -9.04 16.61
CA ASN A 120 -5.24 -7.72 16.06
C ASN A 120 -6.32 -7.82 14.99
N MET A 121 -6.23 -8.79 14.08
CA MET A 121 -7.24 -9.00 13.05
C MET A 121 -8.61 -9.34 13.65
N LEU A 122 -8.64 -10.18 14.70
CA LEU A 122 -9.88 -10.46 15.43
C LEU A 122 -10.43 -9.21 16.14
N ALA A 123 -9.58 -8.45 16.83
CA ALA A 123 -9.98 -7.22 17.52
C ALA A 123 -10.52 -6.16 16.54
N ASN A 124 -9.79 -5.91 15.44
CA ASN A 124 -10.19 -5.00 14.38
C ASN A 124 -11.48 -5.46 13.68
N SER A 125 -11.72 -6.77 13.55
CA SER A 125 -12.97 -7.32 12.98
C SER A 125 -14.18 -7.04 13.87
N ILE A 126 -14.02 -7.17 15.19
CA ILE A 126 -15.07 -6.84 16.16
C ILE A 126 -15.38 -5.35 16.10
N ILE A 127 -14.35 -4.49 16.09
CA ILE A 127 -14.52 -3.04 16.04
C ILE A 127 -15.14 -2.61 14.71
N ALA A 128 -14.71 -3.19 13.58
CA ALA A 128 -15.29 -2.92 12.27
C ALA A 128 -16.76 -3.32 12.23
N THR A 129 -17.13 -4.50 12.73
CA THR A 129 -18.52 -4.93 12.79
C THR A 129 -19.37 -3.99 13.66
N ALA A 130 -18.86 -3.58 14.82
CA ALA A 130 -19.53 -2.62 15.69
C ALA A 130 -19.70 -1.24 15.02
N GLY A 131 -18.67 -0.76 14.32
CA GLY A 131 -18.73 0.47 13.53
C GLY A 131 -19.77 0.39 12.41
N GLY A 132 -19.77 -0.70 11.64
CA GLY A 132 -20.75 -0.93 10.57
C GLY A 132 -22.18 -1.00 11.08
N LEU A 133 -22.41 -1.70 12.20
CA LEU A 133 -23.71 -1.70 12.89
C LEU A 133 -24.10 -0.30 13.35
N GLY A 134 -23.16 0.48 13.89
CA GLY A 134 -23.38 1.88 14.26
C GLY A 134 -23.84 2.74 13.06
N VAL A 135 -23.21 2.59 11.89
CA VAL A 135 -23.62 3.30 10.67
C VAL A 135 -25.07 2.98 10.31
N VAL A 136 -25.48 1.71 10.38
CA VAL A 136 -26.86 1.30 10.07
C VAL A 136 -27.84 1.83 11.11
N LEU A 137 -27.58 1.61 12.40
CA LEU A 137 -28.49 1.97 13.48
C LEU A 137 -28.66 3.48 13.61
N PHE A 138 -27.56 4.24 13.54
CA PHE A 138 -27.61 5.71 13.59
C PHE A 138 -28.08 6.31 12.26
N GLY A 139 -27.84 5.65 11.13
CA GLY A 139 -28.42 6.05 9.85
C GLY A 139 -29.95 5.95 9.87
N LEU A 140 -30.50 4.86 10.42
CA LEU A 140 -31.95 4.69 10.55
C LEU A 140 -32.59 5.75 11.46
N SER A 141 -31.90 6.20 12.51
CA SER A 141 -32.44 7.23 13.41
C SER A 141 -32.50 8.62 12.75
N VAL A 142 -31.65 8.92 11.77
CA VAL A 142 -31.74 10.16 10.98
C VAL A 142 -33.06 10.24 10.21
N PHE A 143 -33.56 9.11 9.69
CA PHE A 143 -34.79 9.08 8.87
C PHE A 143 -36.08 8.95 9.68
N THR A 144 -36.01 8.42 10.91
CA THR A 144 -37.21 8.02 11.67
C THR A 144 -37.44 8.82 12.94
N ALA A 145 -36.42 9.53 13.44
CA ALA A 145 -36.48 10.18 14.74
C ALA A 145 -36.80 11.70 14.65
N PRO A 146 -37.32 12.31 15.73
CA PRO A 146 -37.46 13.76 15.85
C PRO A 146 -36.16 14.52 15.55
N LEU A 147 -36.27 15.78 15.11
CA LEU A 147 -35.13 16.56 14.59
C LEU A 147 -33.89 16.57 15.50
N GLY A 148 -34.07 16.76 16.81
CA GLY A 148 -32.94 16.78 17.77
C GLY A 148 -32.21 15.44 17.87
N THR A 149 -32.95 14.34 17.88
CA THR A 149 -32.39 12.97 17.88
C THR A 149 -31.82 12.58 16.51
N ALA A 150 -32.38 13.08 15.41
CA ALA A 150 -31.85 12.87 14.08
C ALA A 150 -30.48 13.56 13.89
N LEU A 151 -30.30 14.78 14.42
CA LEU A 151 -29.00 15.46 14.43
C LEU A 151 -27.95 14.70 15.25
N LEU A 152 -28.32 14.18 16.41
CA LEU A 152 -27.43 13.34 17.21
C LEU A 152 -27.10 12.02 16.49
N GLY A 153 -28.10 11.41 15.84
CA GLY A 153 -27.92 10.24 14.98
C GLY A 153 -26.93 10.50 13.85
N LEU A 154 -27.03 11.64 13.17
CA LEU A 154 -26.10 12.02 12.11
C LEU A 154 -24.66 12.18 12.63
N GLY A 155 -24.48 12.82 13.78
CA GLY A 155 -23.16 12.92 14.42
C GLY A 155 -22.56 11.56 14.77
N MET A 156 -23.36 10.68 15.37
CA MET A 156 -22.92 9.32 15.73
C MET A 156 -22.67 8.45 14.50
N MET A 157 -23.46 8.59 13.44
CA MET A 157 -23.25 7.92 12.16
C MET A 157 -21.88 8.28 11.59
N LEU A 158 -21.51 9.58 11.56
CA LEU A 158 -20.19 10.02 11.07
C LEU A 158 -19.05 9.42 11.88
N VAL A 159 -19.16 9.39 13.21
CA VAL A 159 -18.16 8.76 14.09
C VAL A 159 -18.07 7.26 13.81
N SER A 160 -19.20 6.56 13.70
CA SER A 160 -19.25 5.14 13.37
C SER A 160 -18.67 4.83 11.99
N THR A 161 -18.91 5.68 10.99
CA THR A 161 -18.31 5.56 9.65
C THR A 161 -16.79 5.72 9.72
N LEU A 162 -16.29 6.69 10.49
CA LEU A 162 -14.85 6.89 10.65
C LEU A 162 -14.19 5.69 11.33
N VAL A 163 -14.76 5.20 12.42
CA VAL A 163 -14.27 4.00 13.13
C VAL A 163 -14.29 2.78 12.20
N PHE A 164 -15.37 2.58 11.45
CA PHE A 164 -15.49 1.50 10.48
C PHE A 164 -14.41 1.60 9.39
N ALA A 165 -14.25 2.77 8.78
CA ALA A 165 -13.28 2.96 7.69
C ALA A 165 -11.84 2.71 8.15
N ILE A 166 -11.48 3.22 9.33
CA ILE A 166 -10.14 3.05 9.92
C ILE A 166 -9.89 1.58 10.24
N THR A 167 -10.83 0.89 10.88
CA THR A 167 -10.66 -0.52 11.27
C THR A 167 -10.73 -1.48 10.09
N ALA A 168 -11.55 -1.18 9.08
CA ALA A 168 -11.54 -1.91 7.81
C ALA A 168 -10.20 -1.75 7.08
N TYR A 169 -9.60 -0.55 7.10
CA TYR A 169 -8.24 -0.35 6.57
C TYR A 169 -7.21 -1.16 7.37
N SER A 170 -7.32 -1.20 8.70
CA SER A 170 -6.42 -2.03 9.51
C SER A 170 -6.51 -3.52 9.14
N LEU A 171 -7.72 -4.05 8.97
CA LEU A 171 -7.93 -5.44 8.52
C LEU A 171 -7.31 -5.72 7.16
N TYR A 172 -7.41 -4.75 6.24
CA TYR A 172 -6.77 -4.85 4.93
C TYR A 172 -5.24 -4.96 5.06
N VAL A 173 -4.61 -4.13 5.89
CA VAL A 173 -3.17 -4.16 6.14
C VAL A 173 -2.75 -5.48 6.81
N ASP A 174 -3.47 -5.90 7.85
CA ASP A 174 -3.24 -7.19 8.55
C ASP A 174 -3.31 -8.37 7.56
N GLY A 175 -4.34 -8.41 6.71
CA GLY A 175 -4.51 -9.45 5.70
C GLY A 175 -3.39 -9.46 4.66
N ARG A 176 -2.90 -8.28 4.24
CA ARG A 176 -1.77 -8.16 3.31
C ARG A 176 -0.46 -8.63 3.93
N PHE A 177 -0.24 -8.32 5.21
CA PHE A 177 0.93 -8.78 5.95
C PHE A 177 0.94 -10.30 6.09
N MET A 178 -0.18 -10.91 6.49
CA MET A 178 -0.30 -12.37 6.59
C MET A 178 -0.08 -13.10 5.26
N ALA A 179 -0.48 -12.47 4.15
CA ALA A 179 -0.31 -13.02 2.80
C ALA A 179 1.04 -12.69 2.15
N ASP A 180 1.98 -12.04 2.87
CA ASP A 180 3.27 -11.59 2.35
C ASP A 180 3.20 -10.69 1.09
N LYS A 181 2.03 -10.08 0.82
CA LYS A 181 1.79 -9.29 -0.41
C LYS A 181 2.69 -8.06 -0.48
N GLN A 182 2.99 -7.45 0.66
CA GLN A 182 3.82 -6.25 0.75
C GLN A 182 5.25 -6.54 0.26
N LEU A 183 5.82 -7.68 0.65
CA LEU A 183 7.16 -8.10 0.22
C LEU A 183 7.20 -8.41 -1.28
N GLN A 184 6.15 -9.06 -1.80
CA GLN A 184 6.04 -9.34 -3.24
C GLN A 184 5.97 -8.05 -4.07
N GLU A 185 5.21 -7.04 -3.61
CA GLU A 185 5.09 -5.75 -4.29
C GLU A 185 6.39 -4.94 -4.27
N ILE A 186 7.15 -5.00 -3.17
CA ILE A 186 8.49 -4.38 -3.10
C ILE A 186 9.45 -5.05 -4.06
N LYS A 187 9.49 -6.39 -4.07
CA LYS A 187 10.35 -7.15 -5.00
C LYS A 187 10.00 -6.87 -6.46
N ALA A 188 8.71 -6.84 -6.79
CA ALA A 188 8.24 -6.48 -8.14
C ALA A 188 8.63 -5.03 -8.50
N GLY A 189 8.53 -4.11 -7.55
CA GLY A 189 8.95 -2.71 -7.73
C GLY A 189 10.46 -2.57 -8.00
N ILE A 190 11.30 -3.28 -7.24
CA ILE A 190 12.76 -3.31 -7.45
C ILE A 190 13.10 -3.88 -8.83
N ASN A 191 12.49 -5.02 -9.19
CA ASN A 191 12.72 -5.66 -10.49
C ASN A 191 12.35 -4.70 -11.64
N PHE A 192 11.19 -4.06 -11.56
CA PHE A 192 10.73 -3.11 -12.58
C PHE A 192 11.62 -1.87 -12.66
N LEU A 193 12.02 -1.30 -11.52
CA LEU A 193 12.92 -0.15 -11.48
C LEU A 193 14.26 -0.47 -12.14
N CYS A 194 14.81 -1.67 -11.89
CA CYS A 194 16.09 -2.10 -12.44
C CYS A 194 16.04 -2.51 -13.92
N SER A 195 14.87 -2.87 -14.45
CA SER A 195 14.68 -3.20 -15.86
C SER A 195 14.21 -2.01 -16.72
N TYR A 196 13.83 -0.89 -16.10
CA TYR A 196 13.40 0.32 -16.81
C TYR A 196 14.54 0.91 -17.67
N PRO A 197 14.27 1.47 -18.87
CA PRO A 197 12.98 1.54 -19.57
C PRO A 197 12.70 0.32 -20.46
N HIS A 198 13.57 -0.69 -20.45
CA HIS A 198 13.45 -1.90 -21.25
C HIS A 198 12.40 -2.84 -20.67
N VAL A 199 11.14 -2.45 -20.84
CA VAL A 199 9.98 -3.32 -20.61
C VAL A 199 9.70 -4.00 -21.95
N ASP A 200 10.23 -5.21 -22.14
CA ASP A 200 9.69 -6.11 -23.17
C ASP A 200 8.23 -6.39 -22.79
N SER A 201 7.30 -5.63 -23.38
CA SER A 201 5.83 -5.78 -23.34
C SER A 201 5.29 -6.79 -22.33
N LEU A 202 5.33 -6.46 -21.03
CA LEU A 202 4.72 -7.26 -19.96
C LEU A 202 3.27 -6.82 -19.76
N ASP A 203 2.47 -6.96 -20.81
CA ASP A 203 1.00 -6.84 -20.78
C ASP A 203 0.31 -8.18 -20.44
N ALA A 204 1.03 -9.20 -19.93
CA ALA A 204 0.48 -10.55 -19.81
C ALA A 204 0.24 -11.11 -18.39
N GLU A 205 0.78 -10.55 -17.30
CA GLU A 205 0.71 -11.27 -16.00
C GLU A 205 0.00 -10.57 -14.84
N PHE A 206 -0.44 -9.32 -14.96
CA PHE A 206 -1.05 -8.60 -13.82
C PHE A 206 -2.57 -8.38 -13.89
N GLU A 207 -3.26 -8.77 -14.96
CA GLU A 207 -4.73 -8.77 -14.98
C GLU A 207 -5.36 -10.07 -14.43
N ASP A 208 -4.64 -11.19 -14.36
CA ASP A 208 -5.26 -12.48 -13.96
C ASP A 208 -5.28 -12.71 -12.43
N HIS A 209 -4.52 -11.95 -11.64
CA HIS A 209 -4.50 -12.15 -10.18
C HIS A 209 -5.57 -11.37 -9.41
N ASP A 210 -6.16 -10.32 -9.99
CA ASP A 210 -7.24 -9.55 -9.35
C ASP A 210 -8.62 -10.22 -9.55
N HIS A 211 -8.74 -11.14 -10.51
CA HIS A 211 -9.95 -11.94 -10.73
C HIS A 211 -9.99 -13.28 -9.99
N ARG A 212 -8.84 -13.84 -9.56
CA ARG A 212 -8.85 -15.12 -8.85
C ARG A 212 -9.23 -15.01 -7.37
N ILE A 213 -9.00 -13.87 -6.72
CA ILE A 213 -9.35 -13.70 -5.29
C ILE A 213 -10.86 -13.49 -5.09
N PHE A 214 -11.59 -13.03 -6.11
CA PHE A 214 -13.05 -12.85 -6.03
C PHE A 214 -13.87 -14.08 -6.43
N CYS A 215 -13.24 -15.15 -6.95
CA CYS A 215 -13.96 -16.34 -7.41
C CYS A 215 -13.89 -17.56 -6.46
N GLU A 216 -13.09 -17.53 -5.38
CA GLU A 216 -13.04 -18.65 -4.41
C GLU A 216 -14.00 -18.49 -3.20
N PHE A 217 -14.83 -17.45 -3.16
CA PHE A 217 -15.90 -17.27 -2.15
C PHE A 217 -17.30 -17.35 -2.76
N LYS A 218 -17.59 -18.39 -3.54
CA LYS A 218 -18.96 -18.80 -3.84
C LYS A 218 -19.15 -20.31 -3.65
N CYS A 219 -19.97 -20.60 -2.65
CA CYS A 219 -20.58 -21.89 -2.25
C CYS A 219 -19.68 -22.89 -1.54
#